data_AF-A0A3A8WLQ3-F1
#
_entry.id   AF-A0A3A8WLQ3-F1
#
_cell.length_a   1.000
_cell.length_b   1.000
_cell.length_c   1.000
_cell.angle_alpha   90.00
_cell.angle_beta   90.00
_cell.angle_gamma   90.00
#
_symmetry.space_group_name_H-M   'P 1'
#
loop_
_entity.id
_entity.type
_entity.pdbx_description
1 polymer ?
#
loop_
_entity_poly.entity_id
_entity_poly.type
_entity_poly.pdbx_seq_one_letter_code
_entity_poly.pdbx_strand_id
1 'polypeptide(L)'
;MRNNGFVTDSDTERELRAWQTARETPIDEEKLRQQYKNRQNNAQGQHFEREILAGCRMYQQHGIAAIDKTPEPFRVSKKSQNGIFTGRFSTPAQPDFQGTLHGGRSIVFEAKRTSKDRINRNVLTDTQMDVLEKHNRLGALCGVCVNIKDDFFFIPWNVWRDMKEMYGRQYLKAEDIEEYRVQFDGAVHFLDKAIYFKQTAAVGKTDAMLDNIIFKL
;
A
#
# COMPACT_ATOMS: atom_id res chain seq x y z
N MET A 1 -11.51 -42.32 -28.86
CA MET A 1 -10.14 -42.84 -29.10
C MET A 1 -9.19 -42.07 -28.21
N ARG A 2 -8.61 -42.71 -27.18
CA ARG A 2 -7.66 -42.05 -26.26
C ARG A 2 -6.31 -41.99 -26.96
N ASN A 3 -5.79 -40.78 -27.12
CA ASN A 3 -4.47 -40.55 -27.69
C ASN A 3 -3.44 -40.86 -26.60
N ASN A 4 -3.05 -42.14 -26.46
CA ASN A 4 -1.93 -42.54 -25.63
C ASN A 4 -0.65 -42.17 -26.39
N GLY A 5 -0.15 -40.95 -26.20
CA GLY A 5 1.16 -40.55 -26.68
C GLY A 5 2.21 -41.48 -26.07
N PHE A 6 2.84 -42.31 -26.89
CA PHE A 6 3.99 -43.10 -26.49
C PHE A 6 5.16 -42.15 -26.25
N VAL A 7 5.65 -42.09 -25.02
CA VAL A 7 6.91 -41.43 -24.68
C VAL A 7 8.02 -42.20 -25.39
N THR A 8 8.80 -41.53 -26.22
CA THR A 8 9.89 -42.15 -26.97
C THR A 8 11.19 -42.09 -26.16
N ASP A 9 12.15 -42.98 -26.45
CA ASP A 9 13.47 -42.96 -25.81
C ASP A 9 14.18 -41.59 -25.95
N SER A 10 13.90 -40.85 -27.02
CA SER A 10 14.42 -39.48 -27.21
C SER A 10 13.81 -38.45 -26.26
N ASP A 11 12.54 -38.63 -25.85
CA ASP A 11 11.92 -37.78 -24.83
C ASP A 11 12.55 -38.06 -23.46
N THR A 12 12.83 -39.33 -23.15
CA THR A 12 13.52 -39.75 -21.93
C THR A 12 14.96 -39.22 -21.89
N GLU A 13 15.70 -39.27 -22.99
CA GLU A 13 17.05 -38.70 -23.09
C GLU A 13 17.04 -37.17 -22.92
N ARG A 14 16.04 -36.49 -23.47
CA ARG A 14 15.88 -35.04 -23.32
C ARG A 14 15.59 -34.66 -21.87
N GLU A 15 14.73 -35.41 -21.20
CA GLU A 15 14.46 -35.23 -19.77
C GLU A 15 15.72 -35.51 -18.94
N LEU A 16 16.43 -36.62 -19.19
CA LEU A 16 17.68 -36.95 -18.50
C LEU A 16 18.75 -35.87 -18.65
N ARG A 17 18.92 -35.32 -19.86
CA ARG A 17 19.83 -34.19 -20.09
C ARG A 17 19.40 -32.95 -19.32
N ALA A 18 18.10 -32.64 -19.30
CA ALA A 18 17.58 -31.52 -18.51
C ALA A 18 17.82 -31.71 -17.00
N TRP A 19 17.65 -32.93 -16.48
CA TRP A 19 17.96 -33.28 -15.09
C TRP A 19 19.46 -33.18 -14.77
N GLN A 20 20.33 -33.64 -15.67
CA GLN A 20 21.79 -33.54 -15.52
C GLN A 20 22.23 -32.07 -15.52
N THR A 21 21.77 -31.28 -16.50
CA THR A 21 22.06 -29.84 -16.58
C THR A 21 21.54 -29.09 -15.34
N ALA A 22 20.34 -29.40 -14.84
CA ALA A 22 19.80 -28.78 -13.64
C ALA A 22 20.61 -29.12 -12.37
N ARG A 23 21.20 -30.33 -12.30
CA ARG A 23 22.10 -30.75 -11.21
C ARG A 23 23.47 -30.09 -11.25
N GLU A 24 23.99 -29.84 -12.45
CA GLU A 24 25.30 -29.25 -12.67
C GLU A 24 25.27 -27.71 -12.67
N THR A 25 24.10 -27.10 -12.89
CA THR A 25 23.94 -25.65 -12.81
C THR A 25 24.21 -25.20 -11.37
N PRO A 26 25.24 -24.36 -11.13
CA PRO A 26 25.52 -23.86 -9.79
C PRO A 26 24.33 -23.08 -9.25
N ILE A 27 24.03 -23.28 -7.97
CA ILE A 27 23.02 -22.50 -7.28
C ILE A 27 23.47 -21.04 -7.27
N ASP A 28 22.70 -20.17 -7.93
CA ASP A 28 22.90 -18.73 -7.86
C ASP A 28 22.42 -18.22 -6.49
N GLU A 29 23.33 -18.27 -5.51
CA GLU A 29 23.08 -17.86 -4.13
C GLU A 29 22.60 -16.41 -4.03
N GLU A 30 23.10 -15.52 -4.89
CA GLU A 30 22.72 -14.11 -4.89
C GLU A 30 21.25 -13.95 -5.31
N LYS A 31 20.86 -14.64 -6.38
CA LYS A 31 19.47 -14.68 -6.85
C LYS A 31 18.53 -15.28 -5.81
N LEU A 32 18.94 -16.34 -5.12
CA LEU A 32 18.17 -16.94 -4.01
C LEU A 32 18.00 -15.98 -2.83
N ARG A 33 19.08 -15.31 -2.41
CA ARG A 33 19.03 -14.28 -1.35
C ARG A 33 18.10 -13.14 -1.76
N GLN A 34 18.15 -12.68 -3.01
CA GLN A 34 17.27 -11.63 -3.52
C GLN A 34 15.81 -12.05 -3.54
N GLN A 35 15.51 -13.28 -4.00
CA GLN A 35 14.15 -13.85 -3.98
C GLN A 35 13.60 -13.95 -2.56
N TYR A 36 14.42 -14.40 -1.61
CA TYR A 36 14.04 -14.48 -0.21
C TYR A 36 13.71 -13.09 0.38
N LYS A 37 14.58 -12.10 0.15
CA LYS A 37 14.34 -10.70 0.55
C LYS A 37 13.05 -10.15 -0.05
N ASN A 38 12.82 -10.37 -1.34
CA ASN A 38 11.59 -9.93 -2.01
C ASN A 38 10.35 -10.58 -1.39
N ARG A 39 10.40 -11.89 -1.10
CA ARG A 39 9.30 -12.60 -0.44
C ARG A 39 9.00 -12.03 0.95
N GLN A 40 10.04 -11.77 1.75
CA GLN A 40 9.89 -11.15 3.06
C GLN A 40 9.29 -9.75 2.97
N ASN A 41 9.79 -8.91 2.05
CA ASN A 41 9.27 -7.56 1.83
C ASN A 41 7.80 -7.57 1.42
N ASN A 42 7.41 -8.49 0.53
CA ASN A 42 6.03 -8.65 0.11
C ASN A 42 5.13 -9.10 1.26
N ALA A 43 5.58 -10.07 2.07
CA ALA A 43 4.82 -10.54 3.24
C ALA A 43 4.62 -9.43 4.28
N GLN A 44 5.65 -8.63 4.54
CA GLN A 44 5.57 -7.48 5.44
C GLN A 44 4.65 -6.38 4.86
N GLY A 45 4.68 -6.14 3.55
CA GLY A 45 3.77 -5.20 2.89
C GLY A 45 2.31 -5.62 3.03
N GLN A 46 2.01 -6.90 2.79
CA GLN A 46 0.67 -7.46 3.00
C GLN A 46 0.25 -7.41 4.47
N HIS A 47 1.19 -7.55 5.40
CA HIS A 47 0.88 -7.42 6.81
C HIS A 47 0.44 -6.00 7.17
N PHE A 48 1.21 -5.01 6.73
CA PHE A 48 0.90 -3.60 6.94
C PHE A 48 -0.46 -3.22 6.33
N GLU A 49 -0.76 -3.71 5.13
CA GLU A 49 -2.06 -3.50 4.49
C GLU A 49 -3.23 -4.06 5.34
N ARG A 50 -3.06 -5.24 5.95
CA ARG A 50 -4.08 -5.83 6.84
C ARG A 50 -4.32 -4.99 8.09
N GLU A 51 -3.28 -4.35 8.61
CA GLU A 51 -3.35 -3.47 9.78
C GLU A 51 -4.09 -2.16 9.45
N ILE A 52 -3.85 -1.59 8.26
CA ILE A 52 -4.63 -0.45 7.75
C ILE A 52 -6.11 -0.84 7.58
N LEU A 53 -6.37 -2.01 6.97
CA LEU A 53 -7.73 -2.52 6.80
C LEU A 53 -8.43 -2.77 8.15
N ALA A 54 -7.70 -3.16 9.19
CA ALA A 54 -8.24 -3.23 10.54
C ALA A 54 -8.67 -1.85 11.05
N GLY A 55 -7.85 -0.82 10.82
CA GLY A 55 -8.22 0.58 11.05
C GLY A 55 -9.48 0.99 10.28
N CYS A 56 -9.56 0.71 8.98
CA CYS A 56 -10.75 0.99 8.17
C CYS A 56 -12.02 0.35 8.75
N ARG A 57 -11.96 -0.94 9.13
CA ARG A 57 -13.10 -1.65 9.76
C ARG A 57 -13.50 -1.01 11.07
N MET A 58 -12.52 -0.64 11.91
CA MET A 58 -12.76 0.03 13.18
C MET A 58 -13.45 1.37 12.95
N TYR A 59 -12.99 2.23 12.03
CA TYR A 59 -13.67 3.48 11.70
C TYR A 59 -15.09 3.28 11.17
N GLN A 60 -15.31 2.24 10.36
CA GLN A 60 -16.63 1.93 9.83
C GLN A 60 -17.60 1.50 10.93
N GLN A 61 -17.17 0.66 11.87
CA GLN A 61 -17.97 0.22 13.01
C GLN A 61 -18.38 1.39 13.91
N HIS A 62 -17.52 2.40 14.04
CA HIS A 62 -17.80 3.61 14.82
C HIS A 62 -18.51 4.72 14.03
N GLY A 63 -18.83 4.51 12.75
CA GLY A 63 -19.49 5.53 11.90
C GLY A 63 -18.61 6.74 11.55
N ILE A 64 -17.29 6.59 11.67
CA ILE A 64 -16.29 7.65 11.43
C ILE A 64 -15.94 7.74 9.93
N ALA A 65 -15.81 6.61 9.25
CA ALA A 65 -15.48 6.57 7.82
C ALA A 65 -15.86 5.25 7.16
N ALA A 66 -16.10 5.26 5.85
CA ALA A 66 -16.18 4.07 5.00
C ALA A 66 -15.06 4.13 3.97
N ILE A 67 -14.05 3.25 4.09
CA ILE A 67 -12.81 3.29 3.31
C ILE A 67 -12.50 1.89 2.81
N ASP A 68 -12.26 1.77 1.51
CA ASP A 68 -11.96 0.51 0.84
C ASP A 68 -10.57 0.55 0.21
N LYS A 69 -9.99 -0.65 0.06
CA LYS A 69 -8.81 -0.84 -0.78
C LYS A 69 -9.21 -0.72 -2.24
N THR A 70 -8.46 0.06 -3.02
CA THR A 70 -8.63 0.16 -4.46
C THR A 70 -8.22 -1.16 -5.12
N PRO A 71 -9.11 -1.83 -5.88
CA PRO A 71 -8.76 -3.06 -6.58
C PRO A 71 -7.74 -2.78 -7.68
N GLU A 72 -6.77 -3.69 -7.84
CA GLU A 72 -5.80 -3.58 -8.93
C GLU A 72 -6.50 -3.75 -10.28
N PRO A 73 -6.37 -2.80 -11.22
CA PRO A 73 -6.96 -2.92 -12.54
C PRO A 73 -6.23 -4.00 -13.34
N PHE A 74 -7.01 -4.94 -13.89
CA PHE A 74 -6.52 -5.98 -14.77
C PHE A 74 -7.33 -6.03 -16.06
N ARG A 75 -6.69 -6.50 -17.13
CA ARG A 75 -7.34 -6.78 -18.41
C ARG A 75 -7.39 -8.27 -18.63
N VAL A 76 -8.59 -8.78 -18.86
CA VAL A 76 -8.82 -10.17 -19.25
C VAL A 76 -8.48 -10.34 -20.74
N SER A 77 -7.57 -11.25 -21.06
CA SER A 77 -7.20 -11.61 -22.44
C SER A 77 -7.97 -12.83 -22.94
N LYS A 78 -8.31 -13.78 -22.06
CA LYS A 78 -9.08 -14.98 -22.42
C LYS A 78 -10.00 -15.38 -21.26
N LYS A 79 -11.25 -15.73 -21.58
CA LYS A 79 -12.19 -16.36 -20.64
C LYS A 79 -12.29 -17.85 -20.97
N SER A 80 -12.24 -18.70 -19.95
CA SER A 80 -12.49 -20.13 -20.05
C SER A 80 -13.89 -20.46 -19.51
N GLN A 81 -14.44 -21.63 -19.84
CA GLN A 81 -15.59 -22.15 -19.10
C GLN A 81 -15.17 -22.39 -17.64
N ASN A 82 -16.07 -22.13 -16.67
CA ASN A 82 -15.87 -22.23 -15.21
C ASN A 82 -15.33 -20.97 -14.50
N GLY A 83 -15.49 -19.78 -15.07
CA GLY A 83 -15.15 -18.52 -14.39
C GLY A 83 -13.65 -18.22 -14.27
N ILE A 84 -12.80 -19.09 -14.82
CA ILE A 84 -11.35 -18.87 -14.91
C ILE A 84 -11.05 -17.95 -16.08
N PHE A 85 -10.18 -16.96 -15.87
CA PHE A 85 -9.70 -16.09 -16.92
C PHE A 85 -8.18 -15.94 -16.89
N THR A 86 -7.59 -15.73 -18.06
CA THR A 86 -6.21 -15.28 -18.20
C THR A 86 -6.23 -13.78 -18.44
N GLY A 87 -5.36 -13.04 -17.76
CA GLY A 87 -5.29 -11.59 -17.88
C GLY A 87 -3.90 -11.06 -17.61
N ARG A 88 -3.70 -9.78 -17.92
CA ARG A 88 -2.52 -9.01 -17.53
C ARG A 88 -2.97 -7.90 -16.59
N PHE A 89 -2.20 -7.67 -15.53
CA PHE A 89 -2.35 -6.43 -14.77
C PHE A 89 -2.04 -5.27 -15.70
N SER A 90 -2.94 -4.29 -15.75
CA SER A 90 -2.63 -3.01 -16.38
C SER A 90 -1.93 -2.16 -15.34
N THR A 91 -0.97 -1.33 -15.74
CA THR A 91 -0.26 -0.43 -14.84
C THR A 91 -1.26 0.39 -14.00
N PRO A 92 -1.39 0.15 -12.69
CA PRO A 92 -2.29 0.92 -11.86
C PRO A 92 -1.70 2.30 -11.58
N ALA A 93 -2.58 3.29 -11.57
CA ALA A 93 -2.33 4.71 -11.42
C ALA A 93 -2.96 5.28 -10.15
N GLN A 94 -3.69 4.45 -9.39
CA GLN A 94 -4.55 4.85 -8.30
C GLN A 94 -3.89 4.56 -6.95
N PRO A 95 -4.07 5.43 -5.94
CA PRO A 95 -3.65 5.16 -4.57
C PRO A 95 -4.35 3.92 -3.98
N ASP A 96 -3.68 3.26 -3.04
CA ASP A 96 -4.11 1.99 -2.45
C ASP A 96 -5.48 2.07 -1.74
N PHE A 97 -5.86 3.23 -1.18
CA PHE A 97 -7.09 3.38 -0.41
C PHE A 97 -7.88 4.64 -0.78
N GLN A 98 -9.21 4.51 -0.79
CA GLN A 98 -10.13 5.63 -0.98
C GLN A 98 -11.44 5.41 -0.24
N GLY A 99 -12.13 6.49 0.12
CA GLY A 99 -13.36 6.41 0.88
C GLY A 99 -14.01 7.74 1.20
N THR A 100 -14.94 7.71 2.14
CA THR A 100 -15.69 8.87 2.63
C THR A 100 -15.63 8.93 4.15
N LEU A 101 -15.30 10.10 4.68
CA LEU A 101 -15.34 10.42 6.10
C LEU A 101 -16.76 10.82 6.52
N HIS A 102 -17.05 10.73 7.81
CA HIS A 102 -18.22 11.36 8.41
C HIS A 102 -18.28 12.84 7.99
N GLY A 103 -19.47 13.33 7.61
CA GLY A 103 -19.64 14.66 7.01
C GLY A 103 -19.42 14.74 5.50
N GLY A 104 -19.13 13.61 4.83
CA GLY A 104 -19.17 13.51 3.35
C GLY A 104 -17.88 13.89 2.63
N ARG A 105 -16.82 14.25 3.35
CA ARG A 105 -15.51 14.54 2.75
C ARG A 105 -14.85 13.25 2.26
N SER A 106 -14.36 13.23 1.03
CA SER A 106 -13.57 12.09 0.53
C SER A 106 -12.20 12.00 1.22
N ILE A 107 -11.69 10.78 1.36
CA ILE A 107 -10.31 10.48 1.76
C ILE A 107 -9.66 9.61 0.69
N VAL A 108 -8.41 9.90 0.33
CA VAL A 108 -7.62 9.13 -0.64
C VAL A 108 -6.18 9.08 -0.16
N PHE A 109 -5.61 7.90 0.05
CA PHE A 109 -4.24 7.78 0.55
C PHE A 109 -3.52 6.55 0.02
N GLU A 110 -2.20 6.62 0.09
CA GLU A 110 -1.30 5.54 -0.29
C GLU A 110 -0.76 4.80 0.93
N ALA A 111 -0.46 3.50 0.81
CA ALA A 111 0.21 2.74 1.87
C ALA A 111 1.64 2.37 1.45
N LYS A 112 2.63 2.74 2.28
CA LYS A 112 4.02 2.36 2.03
C LYS A 112 4.71 1.94 3.31
N ARG A 113 5.63 0.98 3.16
CA ARG A 113 6.46 0.57 4.28
C ARG A 113 7.93 0.47 3.93
N THR A 114 8.76 0.54 4.95
CA THR A 114 10.20 0.38 4.84
C THR A 114 10.75 -0.27 6.11
N SER A 115 11.65 -1.24 5.96
CA SER A 115 12.43 -1.79 7.06
C SER A 115 13.68 -0.94 7.36
N LYS A 116 13.94 0.08 6.56
CA LYS A 116 15.04 1.03 6.77
C LYS A 116 14.60 2.11 7.76
N ASP A 117 15.55 2.93 8.18
CA ASP A 117 15.35 4.11 9.04
C ASP A 117 14.70 5.30 8.33
N ARG A 118 14.48 5.19 7.01
CA ARG A 118 13.91 6.26 6.18
C ARG A 118 13.06 5.72 5.04
N ILE A 119 12.18 6.58 4.54
CA ILE A 119 11.38 6.37 3.34
C ILE A 119 11.66 7.47 2.31
N ASN A 120 11.91 7.10 1.05
CA ASN A 120 12.18 8.05 -0.03
C ASN A 120 10.87 8.49 -0.71
N ARG A 121 10.83 9.70 -1.26
CA ARG A 121 9.68 10.21 -2.05
C ARG A 121 9.26 9.27 -3.17
N ASN A 122 10.25 8.72 -3.88
CA ASN A 122 10.07 7.93 -5.10
C ASN A 122 9.55 6.50 -4.87
N VAL A 123 9.19 6.14 -3.64
CA VAL A 123 8.41 4.92 -3.38
C VAL A 123 6.96 5.06 -3.87
N LEU A 124 6.49 6.30 -4.08
CA LEU A 124 5.30 6.62 -4.86
C LEU A 124 5.69 6.84 -6.32
N THR A 125 4.90 6.27 -7.23
CA THR A 125 5.00 6.55 -8.67
C THR A 125 4.46 7.94 -8.99
N ASP A 126 4.92 8.53 -10.10
CA ASP A 126 4.43 9.85 -10.57
C ASP A 126 2.91 9.85 -10.73
N THR A 127 2.33 8.76 -11.23
CA THR A 127 0.87 8.68 -11.41
C THR A 127 0.11 8.66 -10.08
N GLN A 128 0.62 7.93 -9.07
CA GLN A 128 0.02 7.94 -7.73
C GLN A 128 0.07 9.35 -7.12
N MET A 129 1.20 10.04 -7.28
CA MET A 129 1.38 11.42 -6.83
C MET A 129 0.41 12.38 -7.53
N ASP A 130 0.21 12.24 -8.84
CA ASP A 130 -0.72 13.06 -9.61
C ASP A 130 -2.18 12.86 -9.16
N VAL A 131 -2.58 11.63 -8.84
CA VAL A 131 -3.94 11.35 -8.34
C VAL A 131 -4.13 11.96 -6.96
N LEU A 132 -3.18 11.79 -6.05
CA LEU A 132 -3.22 12.41 -4.72
C LEU A 132 -3.32 13.94 -4.81
N GLU A 133 -2.53 14.58 -5.67
CA GLU A 133 -2.59 16.03 -5.88
C GLU A 133 -3.95 16.49 -6.41
N LYS A 134 -4.54 15.77 -7.39
CA LYS A 134 -5.88 16.09 -7.93
C LYS A 134 -6.95 16.04 -6.85
N HIS A 135 -6.99 14.97 -6.06
CA HIS A 135 -7.98 14.84 -4.98
C HIS A 135 -7.75 15.87 -3.86
N ASN A 136 -6.50 16.13 -3.51
CA ASN A 136 -6.15 17.14 -2.50
C ASN A 136 -6.64 18.54 -2.91
N ARG A 137 -6.46 18.93 -4.19
CA ARG A 137 -6.97 20.20 -4.72
C ARG A 137 -8.49 20.34 -4.67
N LEU A 138 -9.21 19.22 -4.76
CA LEU A 138 -10.68 19.18 -4.64
C LEU A 138 -11.15 19.15 -3.17
N GLY A 139 -10.23 19.19 -2.20
CA GLY A 139 -10.54 19.24 -0.79
C GLY A 139 -10.65 17.87 -0.11
N ALA A 140 -10.28 16.76 -0.78
CA ALA A 140 -10.19 15.46 -0.11
C ALA A 140 -9.12 15.49 1.00
N LEU A 141 -9.26 14.60 1.99
CA LEU A 141 -8.14 14.30 2.89
C LEU A 141 -7.18 13.38 2.13
N CYS A 142 -5.99 13.89 1.80
CA CYS A 142 -4.97 13.13 1.09
C CYS A 142 -3.71 12.96 1.92
N GLY A 143 -3.07 11.80 1.78
CA GLY A 143 -1.84 11.51 2.52
C GLY A 143 -1.20 10.19 2.15
N VAL A 144 -0.18 9.82 2.93
CA VAL A 144 0.54 8.55 2.83
C VAL A 144 0.57 7.93 4.23
N CYS A 145 -0.02 6.75 4.36
CA CYS A 145 0.09 5.90 5.54
C CYS A 145 1.42 5.15 5.46
N VAL A 146 2.31 5.39 6.42
CA VAL A 146 3.68 4.88 6.39
C VAL A 146 4.00 4.02 7.60
N ASN A 147 4.61 2.87 7.38
CA ASN A 147 5.32 2.11 8.40
C ASN A 147 6.84 2.22 8.19
N ILE A 148 7.54 2.86 9.12
CA ILE A 148 9.02 2.92 9.16
C ILE A 148 9.47 2.08 10.34
N LYS A 149 10.06 0.91 10.07
CA LYS A 149 10.38 -0.10 11.10
C LYS A 149 9.14 -0.45 11.93
N ASP A 150 9.10 -0.02 13.19
CA ASP A 150 8.06 -0.33 14.16
C ASP A 150 7.08 0.84 14.36
N ASP A 151 7.34 1.98 13.72
CA ASP A 151 6.55 3.20 13.87
C ASP A 151 5.58 3.41 12.70
N PHE A 152 4.40 3.92 13.03
CA PHE A 152 3.30 4.15 12.10
C PHE A 152 2.98 5.64 12.01
N PHE A 153 2.78 6.13 10.79
CA PHE A 153 2.55 7.55 10.51
C PHE A 153 1.43 7.71 9.49
N PHE A 154 0.70 8.82 9.60
CA PHE A 154 -0.15 9.30 8.51
C PHE A 154 0.31 10.69 8.09
N ILE A 155 1.03 10.75 6.98
CA ILE A 155 1.70 11.96 6.51
C ILE A 155 0.76 12.69 5.55
N PRO A 156 0.35 13.94 5.83
CA PRO A 156 -0.47 14.73 4.92
C PRO A 156 0.18 14.90 3.54
N TRP A 157 -0.62 14.93 2.49
CA TRP A 157 -0.12 14.96 1.12
C TRP A 157 0.81 16.15 0.83
N ASN A 158 0.49 17.35 1.34
CA ASN A 158 1.35 18.52 1.21
C ASN A 158 2.73 18.30 1.84
N VAL A 159 2.80 17.67 3.01
CA VAL A 159 4.07 17.35 3.70
C VAL A 159 4.89 16.37 2.86
N TRP A 160 4.24 15.35 2.30
CA TRP A 160 4.92 14.41 1.40
C TRP A 160 5.38 15.09 0.11
N ARG A 161 4.51 15.86 -0.53
CA ARG A 161 4.78 16.54 -1.81
C ARG A 161 5.96 17.51 -1.69
N ASP A 162 5.97 18.31 -0.62
CA ASP A 162 6.88 19.43 -0.41
C ASP A 162 8.06 19.07 0.50
N MET A 163 8.39 17.78 0.62
CA MET A 163 9.43 17.33 1.54
C MET A 163 10.82 17.92 1.25
N LYS A 164 11.09 18.26 -0.01
CA LYS A 164 12.38 18.87 -0.40
C LYS A 164 12.47 20.28 0.17
N GLU A 165 11.39 21.03 0.10
CA GLU A 165 11.26 22.40 0.60
C GLU A 165 11.23 22.40 2.14
N MET A 166 10.51 21.46 2.75
CA MET A 166 10.33 21.40 4.21
C MET A 166 11.55 20.83 4.95
N TYR A 167 12.22 19.82 4.41
CA TYR A 167 13.29 19.09 5.10
C TYR A 167 14.65 19.19 4.40
N GLY A 168 14.74 19.87 3.25
CA GLY A 168 15.96 19.97 2.44
C GLY A 168 16.32 18.68 1.68
N ARG A 169 15.44 17.66 1.70
CA ARG A 169 15.70 16.31 1.16
C ARG A 169 14.44 15.63 0.65
N GLN A 170 14.61 14.61 -0.21
CA GLN A 170 13.50 13.80 -0.74
C GLN A 170 13.34 12.44 -0.02
N TYR A 171 13.61 12.42 1.28
CA TYR A 171 13.32 11.28 2.14
C TYR A 171 12.96 11.78 3.55
N LEU A 172 12.15 10.99 4.25
CA LEU A 172 11.73 11.25 5.62
C LEU A 172 12.26 10.13 6.52
N LYS A 173 12.78 10.50 7.68
CA LYS A 173 13.07 9.60 8.80
C LYS A 173 11.98 9.76 9.86
N ALA A 174 11.81 8.75 10.72
CA ALA A 174 10.84 8.81 11.83
C ALA A 174 10.97 10.10 12.67
N GLU A 175 12.22 10.50 12.98
CA GLU A 175 12.54 11.72 13.74
C GLU A 175 12.03 13.02 13.08
N ASP A 176 11.91 13.05 11.75
CA ASP A 176 11.44 14.24 11.02
C ASP A 176 9.93 14.46 11.16
N ILE A 177 9.19 13.38 11.40
CA ILE A 177 7.73 13.30 11.23
C ILE A 177 7.02 12.78 12.47
N GLU A 178 7.64 12.87 13.64
CA GLU A 178 7.07 12.39 14.91
C GLU A 178 5.68 13.01 15.20
N GLU A 179 5.46 14.25 14.77
CA GLU A 179 4.16 14.91 14.88
C GLU A 179 3.04 14.16 14.14
N TYR A 180 3.37 13.46 13.04
CA TYR A 180 2.46 12.67 12.22
C TYR A 180 2.34 11.20 12.66
N ARG A 181 3.01 10.81 13.75
CA ARG A 181 2.93 9.45 14.29
C ARG A 181 1.51 9.13 14.77
N VAL A 182 1.02 7.95 14.45
CA VAL A 182 -0.32 7.48 14.81
C VAL A 182 -0.25 6.27 15.73
N GLN A 183 -1.33 6.02 16.47
CA GLN A 183 -1.39 4.88 17.37
C GLN A 183 -1.50 3.55 16.59
N PHE A 184 -1.06 2.48 17.24
CA PHE A 184 -1.15 1.13 16.73
C PHE A 184 -1.41 0.14 17.88
N ASP A 185 -2.49 -0.62 17.77
CA ASP A 185 -2.93 -1.64 18.73
C ASP A 185 -3.32 -2.96 18.03
N GLY A 186 -2.83 -3.16 16.80
CA GLY A 186 -3.29 -4.18 15.86
C GLY A 186 -4.13 -3.60 14.71
N ALA A 187 -4.63 -2.37 14.86
CA ALA A 187 -5.12 -1.52 13.79
C ALA A 187 -4.24 -0.27 13.65
N VAL A 188 -4.10 0.28 12.44
CA VAL A 188 -3.42 1.58 12.26
C VAL A 188 -4.43 2.72 12.45
N HIS A 189 -4.20 3.59 13.44
CA HIS A 189 -5.12 4.68 13.79
C HIS A 189 -4.86 5.95 12.96
N PHE A 190 -4.89 5.81 11.62
CA PHE A 190 -4.51 6.87 10.69
C PHE A 190 -5.42 8.14 10.64
N LEU A 191 -6.59 8.14 11.28
CA LEU A 191 -7.50 9.30 11.33
C LEU A 191 -7.38 10.11 12.63
N ASP A 192 -6.81 9.55 13.69
CA ASP A 192 -6.77 10.16 15.02
C ASP A 192 -6.22 11.58 14.99
N LYS A 193 -5.12 11.79 14.25
CA LYS A 193 -4.49 13.11 14.09
C LYS A 193 -4.97 13.86 12.85
N ALA A 194 -5.54 13.16 11.86
CA ALA A 194 -6.00 13.75 10.61
C ALA A 194 -7.13 14.78 10.80
N ILE A 195 -7.92 14.60 11.86
CA ILE A 195 -9.00 15.48 12.25
C ILE A 195 -8.47 16.79 12.85
N TYR A 196 -7.38 16.74 13.62
CA TYR A 196 -6.76 17.92 14.26
C TYR A 196 -6.01 18.83 13.27
N PHE A 197 -5.39 18.29 12.21
CA PHE A 197 -4.67 19.11 11.22
C PHE A 197 -5.56 20.12 10.49
N LYS A 198 -6.89 19.96 10.53
CA LYS A 198 -7.83 20.94 9.99
C LYS A 198 -8.08 22.13 10.93
N GLN A 199 -8.01 21.95 12.25
CA GLN A 199 -8.22 23.05 13.20
C GLN A 199 -7.10 24.10 13.14
N THR A 200 -5.87 23.68 12.87
CA THR A 200 -4.72 24.59 12.70
C THR A 200 -4.67 25.22 11.30
N ALA A 201 -5.16 24.54 10.26
CA ALA A 201 -5.22 25.08 8.90
C ALA A 201 -6.47 25.94 8.61
N ALA A 202 -7.55 25.76 9.38
CA ALA A 202 -8.80 26.49 9.24
C ALA A 202 -9.20 27.15 10.58
N VAL A 203 -8.55 28.27 10.90
CA VAL A 203 -9.11 29.24 11.86
C VAL A 203 -10.34 29.87 11.18
N GLY A 204 -11.49 29.21 11.32
CA GLY A 204 -12.70 29.59 10.60
C GLY A 204 -13.88 28.63 10.77
N LYS A 205 -14.27 28.37 12.02
CA LYS A 205 -15.54 27.79 12.50
C LYS A 205 -15.89 26.33 12.15
N THR A 206 -16.43 25.70 13.20
CA THR A 206 -17.31 24.51 13.28
C THR A 206 -16.71 23.14 13.00
N ASP A 207 -16.36 22.41 14.07
CA ASP A 207 -16.70 20.98 14.24
C ASP A 207 -16.54 20.54 15.71
N ALA A 208 -17.49 20.94 16.57
CA ALA A 208 -17.49 20.63 18.00
C ALA A 208 -17.96 19.18 18.33
N MET A 209 -18.32 18.37 17.33
CA MET A 209 -18.80 16.98 17.56
C MET A 209 -17.70 15.92 17.53
N LEU A 210 -16.54 16.18 16.90
CA LEU A 210 -15.43 15.22 16.85
C LEU A 210 -14.66 15.16 18.17
N ASP A 211 -14.61 16.28 18.91
CA ASP A 211 -13.93 16.38 20.21
C ASP A 211 -14.54 15.42 21.26
N ASN A 212 -15.82 15.07 21.17
CA ASN A 212 -16.48 14.20 22.15
C ASN A 212 -16.37 12.69 21.85
N ILE A 213 -16.00 12.29 20.63
CA ILE A 213 -15.85 10.88 20.24
C ILE A 213 -14.39 10.43 20.43
N ILE A 214 -13.42 11.29 20.12
CA ILE A 214 -11.99 10.96 20.22
C ILE A 214 -11.52 10.82 21.68
N PHE A 215 -12.14 11.50 22.65
CA PHE A 215 -11.77 11.39 24.07
C PHE A 215 -12.42 10.21 24.82
N LYS A 216 -13.16 9.32 24.14
CA LYS A 216 -13.84 8.17 24.76
C LYS A 216 -13.48 6.81 24.16
N LEU A 217 -12.62 6.78 23.14
CA LEU A 217 -11.96 5.58 22.63
C LEU A 217 -10.53 5.54 23.20
#